data_AF-W2WP07-F1
#
_entry.id   AF-W2WP07-F1
#
_cell.length_a   1.000
_cell.length_b   1.000
_cell.length_c   1.000
_cell.angle_alpha   90.00
_cell.angle_beta   90.00
_cell.angle_gamma   90.00
#
_symmetry.space_group_name_H-M   'P 1'
#
loop_
_entity.id
_entity.type
_entity.pdbx_description
1 polymer ?
#
loop_
_entity_poly.entity_id
_entity_poly.type
_entity_poly.pdbx_seq_one_letter_code
_entity_poly.pdbx_strand_id
1 'polypeptide(L)'
;MDTDTVQQFVNAIAATELIPLPSEPHNGRVHNYGGVLPGSADPALLELPPGIQWLSNILTDSNPLRLYVRPAYQTLLLLAMAFVDHPEVPHHRVVIVGSSGTGKTSFLSWVLRYLCRLEKPPVIVLNITGFFGRISSDGEVTAGIRGSSFQLELALRSTVYLCDFSWTDEIDLGIRARTIVMSPPTQTVTMTGPADTMRTLVLVMPVWTLAELETCRSTCYSHTVSQETLFELYQLWGGVVRWTLGTSKQEAKREFTQSIESLSFSSVVEVVGNGGLVELQHGAEDIAVGLRLIHLNVDPDSTFQLTGATMCSTSASALTIK
;
A
#
# COMPACT_ATOMS: atom_id res chain seq x y z
N MET A 1 13.74 -12.53 -3.18
CA MET A 1 12.78 -13.60 -2.83
C MET A 1 12.88 -14.64 -3.93
N ASP A 2 13.04 -15.91 -3.60
CA ASP A 2 13.11 -16.97 -4.62
C ASP A 2 11.72 -17.41 -5.11
N THR A 3 11.68 -18.12 -6.23
CA THR A 3 10.45 -18.61 -6.87
C THR A 3 9.64 -19.51 -5.95
N ASP A 4 10.30 -20.39 -5.18
CA ASP A 4 9.62 -21.35 -4.30
C ASP A 4 8.88 -20.64 -3.17
N THR A 5 9.48 -19.61 -2.60
CA THR A 5 8.86 -18.75 -1.57
C THR A 5 7.60 -18.07 -2.12
N VAL A 6 7.67 -17.53 -3.34
CA VAL A 6 6.49 -16.90 -3.98
C VAL A 6 5.44 -17.94 -4.32
N GLN A 7 5.82 -19.12 -4.82
CA GLN A 7 4.89 -20.22 -5.10
C GLN A 7 4.14 -20.67 -3.84
N GLN A 8 4.86 -20.84 -2.73
CA GLN A 8 4.28 -21.17 -1.43
C GLN A 8 3.29 -20.10 -0.96
N PHE A 9 3.65 -18.82 -1.10
CA PHE A 9 2.77 -17.70 -0.77
C PHE A 9 1.51 -17.69 -1.64
N VAL A 10 1.63 -17.85 -2.97
CA VAL A 10 0.50 -17.87 -3.91
C VAL A 10 -0.47 -19.01 -3.58
N ASN A 11 0.05 -20.21 -3.33
CA ASN A 11 -0.77 -21.36 -2.96
C ASN A 11 -1.51 -21.12 -1.63
N ALA A 12 -0.80 -20.58 -0.64
CA ALA A 12 -1.37 -20.30 0.67
C ALA A 12 -2.45 -19.21 0.61
N ILE A 13 -2.14 -18.06 -0.01
CA ILE A 13 -3.06 -16.92 -0.02
C ILE A 13 -4.35 -17.22 -0.81
N ALA A 14 -4.26 -18.03 -1.87
CA ALA A 14 -5.42 -18.49 -2.62
C ALA A 14 -6.32 -19.41 -1.79
N ALA A 15 -5.75 -20.23 -0.91
CA ALA A 15 -6.47 -21.17 -0.05
C ALA A 15 -6.98 -20.54 1.26
N THR A 16 -6.38 -19.45 1.74
CA THR A 16 -6.76 -18.81 3.01
C THR A 16 -8.17 -18.23 2.94
N GLU A 17 -9.00 -18.61 3.90
CA GLU A 17 -10.33 -18.03 4.10
C GLU A 17 -10.28 -16.74 4.90
N LEU A 18 -11.23 -15.84 4.62
CA LEU A 18 -11.40 -14.61 5.37
C LEU A 18 -12.06 -14.92 6.71
N ILE A 19 -11.47 -14.39 7.78
CA ILE A 19 -12.05 -14.45 9.12
C ILE A 19 -12.68 -13.08 9.39
N PRO A 20 -14.02 -12.95 9.38
CA PRO A 20 -14.69 -11.68 9.65
C PRO A 20 -14.35 -11.21 11.07
N LEU A 21 -14.10 -9.92 11.23
CA LEU A 21 -14.02 -9.30 12.54
C LEU A 21 -15.36 -8.67 12.88
N PRO A 22 -15.82 -8.73 14.14
CA PRO A 22 -17.02 -8.03 14.52
C PRO A 22 -16.83 -6.53 14.25
N SER A 23 -17.71 -5.95 13.45
CA SER A 23 -17.80 -4.51 13.23
C SER A 23 -18.45 -3.76 14.40
N GLU A 24 -18.58 -4.41 15.57
CA GLU A 24 -19.36 -3.89 16.69
C GLU A 24 -18.80 -2.56 17.24
N PRO A 25 -19.69 -1.61 17.57
CA PRO A 25 -19.29 -0.33 18.10
C PRO A 25 -18.94 -0.54 19.57
N HIS A 26 -17.66 -0.69 19.90
CA HIS A 26 -17.22 -0.83 21.29
C HIS A 26 -17.60 0.35 22.21
N ASN A 27 -18.30 1.38 21.73
CA ASN A 27 -18.92 2.44 22.54
C ASN A 27 -20.11 3.14 21.85
N GLY A 28 -20.86 2.47 20.95
CA GLY A 28 -21.92 3.14 20.17
C GLY A 28 -21.41 4.21 19.19
N ARG A 29 -20.09 4.28 18.98
CA ARG A 29 -19.47 5.15 17.97
C ARG A 29 -19.37 4.40 16.65
N VAL A 30 -19.96 4.98 15.63
CA VAL A 30 -19.71 4.62 14.24
C VAL A 30 -18.26 4.97 13.93
N HIS A 31 -17.43 3.96 13.63
CA HIS A 31 -16.03 4.19 13.28
C HIS A 31 -15.93 4.62 11.81
N ASN A 32 -15.49 5.86 11.58
CA ASN A 32 -15.06 6.28 10.25
C ASN A 32 -13.72 5.60 9.98
N TYR A 33 -13.73 4.58 9.13
CA TYR A 33 -12.52 4.02 8.55
C TYR A 33 -12.03 5.02 7.51
N GLY A 34 -10.74 5.36 7.49
CA GLY A 34 -10.23 6.46 6.65
C GLY A 34 -10.70 6.32 5.21
N GLY A 35 -11.52 7.27 4.72
CA GLY A 35 -12.07 7.26 3.37
C GLY A 35 -13.10 6.18 3.06
N VAL A 36 -13.73 5.53 4.05
CA VAL A 36 -14.81 4.56 3.82
C VAL A 36 -16.02 4.91 4.66
N LEU A 37 -17.16 5.08 4.01
CA LEU A 37 -18.44 5.27 4.68
C LEU A 37 -18.77 4.07 5.58
N PRO A 38 -19.29 4.29 6.79
CA PRO A 38 -19.68 3.20 7.69
C PRO A 38 -20.68 2.23 7.05
N GLY A 39 -20.42 0.93 7.20
CA GLY A 39 -21.25 -0.14 6.62
C GLY A 39 -20.96 -0.47 5.16
N SER A 40 -20.05 0.25 4.49
CA SER A 40 -19.65 -0.05 3.10
C SER A 40 -18.69 -1.24 2.98
N ALA A 41 -17.93 -1.54 4.04
CA ALA A 41 -17.02 -2.68 4.11
C ALA A 41 -16.70 -3.00 5.58
N ASP A 42 -16.58 -4.28 5.90
CA ASP A 42 -16.26 -4.77 7.25
C ASP A 42 -14.79 -5.20 7.38
N PRO A 43 -14.14 -4.97 8.52
CA PRO A 43 -12.79 -5.46 8.74
C PRO A 43 -12.75 -7.00 8.79
N ALA A 44 -11.63 -7.56 8.34
CA ALA A 44 -11.41 -9.00 8.37
C ALA A 44 -9.94 -9.34 8.62
N LEU A 45 -9.66 -10.61 8.87
CA LEU A 45 -8.30 -11.16 8.95
C LEU A 45 -8.06 -12.19 7.86
N LEU A 46 -6.82 -12.23 7.40
CA LEU A 46 -6.26 -13.35 6.66
C LEU A 46 -5.12 -13.93 7.47
N GLU A 47 -5.10 -15.25 7.62
CA GLU A 47 -4.05 -15.96 8.34
C GLU A 47 -3.35 -16.93 7.39
N LEU A 48 -2.04 -16.75 7.22
CA LEU A 48 -1.23 -17.70 6.45
C LEU A 48 -0.88 -18.91 7.31
N PRO A 49 -0.70 -20.09 6.71
CA PRO A 49 -0.16 -21.25 7.40
C PRO A 49 1.21 -20.94 8.03
N PRO A 50 1.56 -21.60 9.15
CA PRO A 50 2.87 -21.46 9.77
C PRO A 50 4.01 -21.70 8.78
N GLY A 51 5.03 -20.85 8.81
CA GLY A 51 6.22 -20.95 7.94
C GLY A 51 6.10 -20.22 6.61
N ILE A 52 4.90 -19.76 6.21
CA ILE A 52 4.71 -18.98 5.00
C ILE A 52 4.88 -17.48 5.30
N GLN A 53 5.65 -16.78 4.48
CA GLN A 53 5.92 -15.35 4.64
C GLN A 53 5.04 -14.49 3.74
N TRP A 54 4.63 -13.33 4.24
CA TRP A 54 3.96 -12.30 3.43
C TRP A 54 4.97 -11.62 2.49
N LEU A 55 4.50 -11.21 1.30
CA LEU A 55 5.35 -10.50 0.32
C LEU A 55 5.99 -9.20 0.85
N SER A 56 5.40 -8.57 1.86
CA SER A 56 5.88 -7.32 2.46
C SER A 56 7.09 -7.47 3.40
N ASN A 57 7.51 -8.70 3.73
CA ASN A 57 8.29 -8.97 4.95
C ASN A 57 9.77 -9.28 4.71
N ILE A 58 10.51 -8.40 4.05
CA ILE A 58 11.94 -8.63 3.80
C ILE A 58 12.81 -8.42 5.07
N LEU A 59 12.33 -7.85 6.19
CA LEU A 59 13.26 -7.30 7.19
C LEU A 59 12.98 -7.39 8.72
N THR A 60 11.97 -8.09 9.26
CA THR A 60 11.83 -8.17 10.74
C THR A 60 11.44 -9.54 11.33
N ASP A 61 12.09 -9.91 12.44
CA ASP A 61 11.99 -11.20 13.17
C ASP A 61 10.64 -11.42 13.89
N SER A 62 9.73 -10.44 13.88
CA SER A 62 8.43 -10.50 14.56
C SER A 62 7.31 -10.42 13.53
N ASN A 63 7.17 -11.49 12.76
CA ASN A 63 6.18 -11.57 11.69
C ASN A 63 4.78 -11.89 12.23
N PRO A 64 3.78 -11.02 12.02
CA PRO A 64 2.40 -11.43 12.23
C PRO A 64 2.02 -12.42 11.14
N LEU A 65 1.59 -13.63 11.54
CA LEU A 65 0.97 -14.62 10.65
C LEU A 65 -0.34 -14.09 10.02
N ARG A 66 -0.86 -13.00 10.57
CA ARG A 66 -2.14 -12.41 10.23
C ARG A 66 -2.00 -11.07 9.53
N LEU A 67 -2.73 -10.91 8.44
CA LEU A 67 -2.98 -9.63 7.80
C LEU A 67 -4.35 -9.11 8.20
N TYR A 68 -4.39 -7.89 8.74
CA TYR A 68 -5.64 -7.15 8.90
C TYR A 68 -6.08 -6.55 7.56
N VAL A 69 -7.21 -7.04 7.05
CA VAL A 69 -7.87 -6.53 5.85
C VAL A 69 -8.79 -5.39 6.28
N ARG A 70 -8.30 -4.16 6.13
CA ARG A 70 -9.06 -2.96 6.48
C ARG A 70 -10.17 -2.67 5.45
N PRO A 71 -11.27 -2.03 5.85
CA PRO A 71 -12.37 -1.65 4.93
C PRO A 71 -11.91 -0.90 3.66
N ALA A 72 -10.90 -0.03 3.77
CA ALA A 72 -10.34 0.69 2.63
C ALA A 72 -9.78 -0.24 1.53
N TYR A 73 -9.25 -1.41 1.87
CA TYR A 73 -8.77 -2.37 0.87
C TYR A 73 -9.90 -2.93 0.02
N GLN A 74 -11.10 -3.12 0.57
CA GLN A 74 -12.22 -3.66 -0.20
C GLN A 74 -12.72 -2.62 -1.21
N THR A 75 -12.88 -1.38 -0.77
CA THR A 75 -13.35 -0.30 -1.64
C THR A 75 -12.31 0.07 -2.71
N LEU A 76 -11.03 0.14 -2.35
CA LEU A 76 -9.95 0.36 -3.32
C LEU A 76 -9.86 -0.76 -4.35
N LEU A 77 -10.01 -2.03 -3.94
CA LEU A 77 -10.03 -3.16 -4.86
C LEU A 77 -11.20 -3.04 -5.85
N LEU A 78 -12.41 -2.73 -5.35
CA LEU A 78 -13.59 -2.55 -6.20
C LEU A 78 -13.36 -1.47 -7.27
N LEU A 79 -12.91 -0.29 -6.85
CA LEU A 79 -12.65 0.84 -7.76
C LEU A 79 -11.54 0.51 -8.76
N ALA A 80 -10.44 -0.09 -8.29
CA ALA A 80 -9.33 -0.47 -9.14
C ALA A 80 -9.76 -1.46 -10.22
N MET A 81 -10.49 -2.52 -9.85
CA MET A 81 -10.97 -3.54 -10.78
C MET A 81 -11.99 -2.97 -11.76
N ALA A 82 -12.96 -2.18 -11.29
CA ALA A 82 -13.94 -1.53 -12.15
C ALA A 82 -13.29 -0.66 -13.25
N PHE A 83 -12.19 0.01 -12.91
CA PHE A 83 -11.45 0.83 -13.87
C PHE A 83 -10.62 -0.01 -14.84
N VAL A 84 -9.80 -0.96 -14.37
CA VAL A 84 -8.93 -1.74 -15.27
C VAL A 84 -9.71 -2.69 -16.17
N ASP A 85 -10.89 -3.15 -15.75
CA ASP A 85 -11.74 -4.05 -16.52
C ASP A 85 -12.66 -3.31 -17.50
N HIS A 86 -12.73 -1.97 -17.44
CA HIS A 86 -13.65 -1.20 -18.27
C HIS A 86 -13.39 -1.42 -19.77
N PRO A 87 -14.37 -1.90 -20.56
CA PRO A 87 -14.13 -2.44 -21.90
C PRO A 87 -13.85 -1.37 -22.96
N GLU A 88 -14.35 -0.15 -22.78
CA GLU A 88 -14.39 0.87 -23.85
C GLU A 88 -13.10 1.67 -24.04
N VAL A 89 -12.14 1.57 -23.12
CA VAL A 89 -10.88 2.31 -23.26
C VAL A 89 -9.72 1.33 -23.40
N PRO A 90 -8.92 1.46 -24.47
CA PRO A 90 -7.69 0.70 -24.61
C PRO A 90 -6.67 1.27 -23.60
N HIS A 91 -6.20 0.40 -22.69
CA HIS A 91 -5.07 0.65 -21.79
C HIS A 91 -5.36 1.51 -20.53
N HIS A 92 -5.91 0.85 -19.52
CA HIS A 92 -6.11 1.42 -18.18
C HIS A 92 -4.96 1.06 -17.24
N ARG A 93 -4.59 2.04 -16.41
CA ARG A 93 -3.70 1.85 -15.27
C ARG A 93 -4.33 2.46 -14.03
N VAL A 94 -4.24 1.74 -12.92
CA VAL A 94 -4.57 2.28 -11.60
C VAL A 94 -3.27 2.45 -10.83
N VAL A 95 -3.07 3.64 -10.26
CA VAL A 95 -1.95 3.93 -9.36
C VAL A 95 -2.50 4.16 -7.97
N ILE A 96 -2.16 3.26 -7.05
CA ILE A 96 -2.42 3.35 -5.62
C ILE A 96 -1.26 4.08 -4.97
N VAL A 97 -1.48 5.34 -4.62
CA VAL A 97 -0.51 6.19 -3.93
C VAL A 97 -0.78 6.21 -2.44
N GLY A 98 0.14 6.71 -1.63
CA GLY A 98 -0.08 6.81 -0.19
C GLY A 98 1.22 6.99 0.56
N SER A 99 1.16 7.54 1.77
CA SER A 99 2.35 7.71 2.61
C SER A 99 3.07 6.38 2.82
N SER A 100 4.39 6.43 2.98
CA SER A 100 5.19 5.23 3.23
C SER A 100 4.68 4.51 4.48
N GLY A 101 4.54 3.18 4.41
CA GLY A 101 4.10 2.39 5.58
C GLY A 101 2.60 2.43 5.89
N THR A 102 1.74 2.85 4.96
CA THR A 102 0.25 2.84 5.11
C THR A 102 -0.42 1.54 4.66
N GLY A 103 0.34 0.54 4.18
CA GLY A 103 -0.20 -0.78 3.83
C GLY A 103 -0.40 -1.07 2.34
N LYS A 104 0.19 -0.28 1.43
CA LYS A 104 0.12 -0.53 -0.03
C LYS A 104 0.60 -1.93 -0.45
N THR A 105 1.72 -2.40 0.08
CA THR A 105 2.22 -3.76 -0.20
C THR A 105 1.29 -4.84 0.37
N SER A 106 0.67 -4.61 1.52
CA SER A 106 -0.36 -5.51 2.06
C SER A 106 -1.63 -5.51 1.20
N PHE A 107 -1.99 -4.37 0.64
CA PHE A 107 -3.06 -4.27 -0.36
C PHE A 107 -2.71 -5.05 -1.64
N LEU A 108 -1.45 -5.09 -2.08
CA LEU A 108 -1.03 -5.95 -3.18
C LEU A 108 -1.32 -7.43 -2.89
N SER A 109 -0.99 -7.92 -1.70
CA SER A 109 -1.33 -9.28 -1.28
C SER A 109 -2.85 -9.53 -1.30
N TRP A 110 -3.65 -8.53 -0.93
CA TRP A 110 -5.12 -8.58 -1.01
C TRP A 110 -5.64 -8.66 -2.46
N VAL A 111 -5.09 -7.85 -3.37
CA VAL A 111 -5.39 -7.90 -4.81
C VAL A 111 -5.02 -9.27 -5.37
N LEU A 112 -3.84 -9.79 -5.03
CA LEU A 112 -3.40 -11.10 -5.50
C LEU A 112 -4.36 -12.21 -5.05
N ARG A 113 -4.76 -12.20 -3.76
CA ARG A 113 -5.76 -13.13 -3.24
C ARG A 113 -7.04 -13.11 -4.06
N TYR A 114 -7.56 -11.91 -4.35
CA TYR A 114 -8.78 -11.75 -5.13
C TYR A 114 -8.64 -12.37 -6.53
N LEU A 115 -7.56 -12.04 -7.25
CA LEU A 115 -7.33 -12.51 -8.61
C LEU A 115 -7.17 -14.04 -8.68
N CYS A 116 -6.44 -14.65 -7.74
CA CYS A 116 -6.24 -16.09 -7.68
C CYS A 116 -7.53 -16.87 -7.38
N ARG A 117 -8.56 -16.21 -6.83
CA ARG A 117 -9.83 -16.83 -6.43
C ARG A 117 -10.99 -16.53 -7.39
N LEU A 118 -10.72 -15.84 -8.51
CA LEU A 118 -11.71 -15.68 -9.57
C LEU A 118 -12.06 -17.05 -10.17
N GLU A 119 -13.28 -17.20 -10.68
CA GLU A 119 -13.71 -18.43 -11.39
C GLU A 119 -12.76 -18.77 -12.55
N LYS A 120 -12.22 -17.72 -13.20
CA LYS A 120 -11.19 -17.82 -14.24
C LYS A 120 -10.03 -16.90 -13.87
N PRO A 121 -9.03 -17.39 -13.10
CA PRO A 121 -7.89 -16.57 -12.72
C PRO A 121 -7.13 -16.08 -13.96
N PRO A 122 -6.79 -14.78 -14.05
CA PRO A 122 -5.98 -14.29 -15.15
C PRO A 122 -4.52 -14.72 -14.99
N VAL A 123 -3.74 -14.62 -16.06
CA VAL A 123 -2.28 -14.60 -15.92
C VAL A 123 -1.89 -13.30 -15.22
N ILE A 124 -1.01 -13.40 -14.24
CA ILE A 124 -0.52 -12.25 -13.47
C ILE A 124 0.98 -12.11 -13.73
N VAL A 125 1.44 -10.92 -14.08
CA VAL A 125 2.87 -10.59 -14.03
C VAL A 125 3.09 -9.77 -12.76
N LEU A 126 3.94 -10.26 -11.87
CA LEU A 126 4.23 -9.68 -10.57
C LEU A 126 5.62 -9.05 -10.59
N ASN A 127 5.70 -7.76 -10.27
CA ASN A 127 6.94 -7.01 -10.13
C ASN A 127 7.01 -6.35 -8.75
N ILE A 128 7.77 -6.95 -7.85
CA ILE A 128 7.98 -6.47 -6.49
C ILE A 128 9.47 -6.44 -6.17
N THR A 129 9.84 -5.76 -5.08
CA THR A 129 11.24 -5.72 -4.62
C THR A 129 11.81 -7.13 -4.48
N GLY A 130 12.85 -7.42 -5.26
CA GLY A 130 13.56 -8.70 -5.22
C GLY A 130 12.81 -9.88 -5.85
N PHE A 131 11.74 -9.66 -6.62
CA PHE A 131 11.10 -10.68 -7.43
C PHE A 131 10.38 -10.10 -8.67
N PHE A 132 10.68 -10.68 -9.83
CA PHE A 132 9.93 -10.46 -11.07
C PHE A 132 9.53 -11.81 -11.64
N GLY A 133 8.23 -12.03 -11.86
CA GLY A 133 7.74 -13.33 -12.25
C GLY A 133 6.33 -13.32 -12.81
N ARG A 134 5.93 -14.46 -13.35
CA ARG A 134 4.58 -14.73 -13.85
C ARG A 134 3.90 -15.75 -12.94
N ILE A 135 2.62 -15.54 -12.68
CA ILE A 135 1.70 -16.50 -12.07
C ILE A 135 0.70 -16.88 -13.16
N SER A 136 0.68 -18.13 -13.59
CA SER A 136 -0.29 -18.61 -14.58
C SER A 136 -1.68 -18.77 -13.96
N SER A 137 -2.69 -18.98 -14.82
CA SER A 137 -4.09 -19.13 -14.40
C SER A 137 -4.36 -20.32 -13.48
N ASP A 138 -3.48 -21.33 -13.47
CA ASP A 138 -3.50 -22.48 -12.56
C ASP A 138 -2.65 -22.28 -11.30
N GLY A 139 -2.00 -21.12 -11.15
CA GLY A 139 -1.23 -20.74 -9.98
C GLY A 139 0.27 -21.08 -10.03
N GLU A 140 0.79 -21.62 -11.14
CA GLU A 140 2.23 -21.88 -11.29
C GLU A 140 3.02 -20.56 -11.36
N VAL A 141 4.07 -20.46 -10.55
CA VAL A 141 4.96 -19.30 -10.46
C VAL A 141 6.24 -19.57 -11.25
N THR A 142 6.55 -18.68 -12.19
CA THR A 142 7.79 -18.70 -12.97
C THR A 142 8.54 -17.38 -12.75
N ALA A 143 9.78 -17.45 -12.27
CA ALA A 143 10.63 -16.26 -12.22
C ALA A 143 11.13 -15.85 -13.61
N GLY A 144 11.37 -14.56 -13.78
CA GLY A 144 11.95 -14.01 -15.01
C GLY A 144 12.86 -12.82 -14.73
N ILE A 145 13.32 -12.21 -15.81
CA ILE A 145 14.18 -11.03 -15.78
C ILE A 145 13.38 -9.83 -16.29
N ARG A 146 13.38 -8.75 -15.51
CA ARG A 146 12.71 -7.49 -15.88
C ARG A 146 13.25 -6.97 -17.21
N GLY A 147 12.37 -6.50 -18.09
CA GLY A 147 12.73 -5.96 -19.40
C GLY A 147 13.00 -7.01 -20.49
N SER A 148 13.04 -8.30 -20.17
CA SER A 148 13.26 -9.36 -21.18
C SER A 148 12.26 -10.51 -21.10
N SER A 149 11.78 -10.84 -19.90
CA SER A 149 10.79 -11.92 -19.71
C SER A 149 9.36 -11.39 -19.79
N PHE A 150 8.44 -12.26 -20.19
CA PHE A 150 6.97 -12.07 -20.19
C PHE A 150 6.44 -10.90 -21.04
N GLN A 151 7.20 -10.47 -22.05
CA GLN A 151 6.80 -9.37 -22.96
C GLN A 151 5.50 -9.68 -23.71
N LEU A 152 5.29 -10.95 -24.07
CA LEU A 152 4.05 -11.39 -24.71
C LEU A 152 2.86 -11.26 -23.75
N GLU A 153 3.00 -11.70 -22.51
CA GLU A 153 1.97 -11.57 -21.48
C GLU A 153 1.66 -10.09 -21.18
N LEU A 154 2.68 -9.25 -21.04
CA LEU A 154 2.53 -7.80 -20.81
C LEU A 154 1.86 -7.05 -21.97
N ALA A 155 1.90 -7.62 -23.19
CA ALA A 155 1.19 -7.09 -24.35
C ALA A 155 -0.29 -7.49 -24.41
N LEU A 156 -0.76 -8.39 -23.55
CA LEU A 156 -2.14 -8.91 -23.56
C LEU A 156 -3.00 -8.25 -22.47
N ARG A 157 -4.19 -7.76 -22.86
CA ARG A 157 -5.18 -7.19 -21.92
C ARG A 157 -5.74 -8.22 -20.93
N SER A 158 -5.72 -9.50 -21.29
CA SER A 158 -6.14 -10.60 -20.41
C SER A 158 -5.22 -10.74 -19.20
N THR A 159 -3.97 -10.30 -19.30
CA THR A 159 -2.98 -10.31 -18.22
C THR A 159 -3.24 -9.16 -17.25
N VAL A 160 -3.02 -9.42 -15.96
CA VAL A 160 -2.94 -8.37 -14.93
C VAL A 160 -1.48 -8.15 -14.57
N TYR A 161 -0.99 -6.92 -14.70
CA TYR A 161 0.33 -6.53 -14.24
C TYR A 161 0.21 -5.87 -12.87
N LEU A 162 0.78 -6.52 -11.84
CA LEU A 162 0.83 -6.01 -10.47
C LEU A 162 2.25 -5.55 -10.16
N CYS A 163 2.39 -4.30 -9.75
CA CYS A 163 3.69 -3.73 -9.43
C CYS A 163 3.70 -3.00 -8.10
N ASP A 164 4.72 -3.26 -7.27
CA ASP A 164 5.06 -2.45 -6.10
C ASP A 164 6.34 -1.68 -6.40
N PHE A 165 6.19 -0.43 -6.84
CA PHE A 165 7.32 0.39 -7.27
C PHE A 165 8.09 0.94 -6.07
N SER A 166 9.40 0.83 -6.21
CA SER A 166 10.38 1.56 -5.44
C SER A 166 10.88 2.77 -6.24
N TRP A 167 11.57 3.68 -5.56
CA TRP A 167 11.92 5.02 -6.04
C TRP A 167 12.85 5.00 -7.28
N THR A 168 13.43 3.84 -7.59
CA THR A 168 14.42 3.62 -8.65
C THR A 168 13.86 2.94 -9.90
N ASP A 169 12.57 2.57 -9.90
CA ASP A 169 12.01 1.77 -10.99
C ASP A 169 11.57 2.63 -12.18
N GLU A 170 12.07 2.31 -13.37
CA GLU A 170 11.59 2.85 -14.64
C GLU A 170 10.33 2.12 -15.10
N ILE A 171 9.39 2.87 -15.71
CA ILE A 171 8.12 2.35 -16.20
C ILE A 171 8.23 2.12 -17.70
N ASP A 172 7.96 0.89 -18.11
CA ASP A 172 7.86 0.56 -19.53
C ASP A 172 6.53 1.08 -20.11
N LEU A 173 6.63 2.02 -21.05
CA LEU A 173 5.49 2.66 -21.73
C LEU A 173 4.80 1.72 -22.74
N GLY A 174 5.35 0.54 -23.02
CA GLY A 174 4.80 -0.45 -23.96
C GLY A 174 3.77 -1.41 -23.37
N ILE A 175 3.50 -1.34 -22.06
CA ILE A 175 2.64 -2.30 -21.36
C ILE A 175 1.16 -2.09 -21.75
N ARG A 176 0.50 -3.17 -22.20
CA ARG A 176 -0.93 -3.16 -22.56
C ARG A 176 -1.81 -3.96 -21.59
N ALA A 177 -1.20 -4.74 -20.71
CA ALA A 177 -1.87 -5.48 -19.65
C ALA A 177 -2.65 -4.54 -18.70
N ARG A 178 -3.69 -5.09 -18.05
CA ARG A 178 -4.43 -4.38 -16.99
C ARG A 178 -3.47 -4.12 -15.85
N THR A 179 -3.14 -2.85 -15.59
CA THR A 179 -2.03 -2.53 -14.69
C THR A 179 -2.53 -1.92 -13.38
N ILE A 180 -2.12 -2.51 -12.25
CA ILE A 180 -2.34 -1.94 -10.91
C ILE A 180 -0.97 -1.74 -10.26
N VAL A 181 -0.71 -0.50 -9.86
CA VAL A 181 0.58 -0.04 -9.37
C VAL A 181 0.46 0.47 -7.96
N MET A 182 1.38 0.08 -7.09
CA MET A 182 1.52 0.60 -5.74
C MET A 182 2.74 1.52 -5.79
N SER A 183 2.53 2.82 -5.56
CA SER A 183 3.55 3.84 -5.79
C SER A 183 3.73 4.73 -4.56
N PRO A 184 4.97 5.14 -4.24
CA PRO A 184 5.17 6.26 -3.33
C PRO A 184 4.62 7.56 -3.95
N PRO A 185 4.28 8.58 -3.14
CA PRO A 185 3.77 9.86 -3.64
C PRO A 185 4.72 10.55 -4.62
N THR A 186 6.01 10.22 -4.54
CA THR A 186 7.08 10.87 -5.30
C THR A 186 7.18 10.43 -6.76
N GLN A 187 6.69 9.23 -7.08
CA GLN A 187 6.75 8.70 -8.45
C GLN A 187 5.46 8.88 -9.24
N THR A 188 4.37 9.28 -8.59
CA THR A 188 3.07 9.41 -9.28
C THR A 188 3.11 10.48 -10.37
N VAL A 189 3.84 11.57 -10.13
CA VAL A 189 3.98 12.71 -11.05
C VAL A 189 4.62 12.27 -12.38
N THR A 190 5.62 11.37 -12.32
CA THR A 190 6.31 10.89 -13.52
C THR A 190 5.45 9.93 -14.32
N MET A 191 4.52 9.20 -13.68
CA MET A 191 3.63 8.26 -14.36
C MET A 191 2.60 8.96 -15.25
N THR A 192 2.17 10.18 -14.93
CA THR A 192 1.09 10.90 -15.64
C THR A 192 1.59 11.93 -16.65
N GLY A 193 2.84 11.79 -17.12
CA GLY A 193 3.45 12.72 -18.06
C GLY A 193 2.79 12.75 -19.44
N PRO A 194 3.03 13.79 -20.26
CA PRO A 194 2.38 13.99 -21.56
C PRO A 194 2.73 12.95 -22.63
N ALA A 195 3.79 12.16 -22.42
CA ALA A 195 4.18 11.05 -23.29
C ALA A 195 3.44 9.73 -22.95
N ASP A 196 2.73 9.68 -21.82
CA ASP A 196 2.00 8.51 -21.41
C ASP A 196 0.64 8.42 -22.13
N THR A 197 0.44 7.31 -22.83
CA THR A 197 -0.80 7.05 -23.57
C THR A 197 -1.82 6.26 -22.75
N MET A 198 -1.44 5.81 -21.54
CA MET A 198 -2.31 5.08 -20.62
C MET A 198 -3.32 6.02 -19.96
N ARG A 199 -4.60 5.64 -19.94
CA ARG A 199 -5.56 6.29 -19.04
C ARG A 199 -5.27 5.86 -17.60
N THR A 200 -4.86 6.81 -16.78
CA THR A 200 -4.44 6.57 -15.41
C THR A 200 -5.47 7.07 -14.41
N LEU A 201 -5.94 6.18 -13.54
CA LEU A 201 -6.70 6.53 -12.34
C LEU A 201 -5.74 6.51 -11.15
N VAL A 202 -5.62 7.63 -10.46
CA VAL A 202 -4.85 7.73 -9.22
C VAL A 202 -5.82 7.60 -8.03
N LEU A 203 -5.61 6.59 -7.19
CA LEU A 203 -6.34 6.40 -5.94
C LEU A 203 -5.36 6.50 -4.78
N VAL A 204 -5.77 7.14 -3.70
CA VAL A 204 -4.94 7.35 -2.52
C VAL A 204 -5.29 6.32 -1.45
N MET A 205 -4.30 5.56 -0.99
CA MET A 205 -4.36 4.75 0.22
C MET A 205 -4.37 5.67 1.44
N PRO A 206 -5.48 5.72 2.20
CA PRO A 206 -5.61 6.61 3.33
C PRO A 206 -4.72 6.14 4.49
N VAL A 207 -4.32 7.08 5.35
CA VAL A 207 -3.74 6.72 6.65
C VAL A 207 -4.73 5.94 7.51
N TRP A 208 -4.23 5.20 8.48
CA TRP A 208 -5.05 4.40 9.38
C TRP A 208 -5.65 5.29 10.47
N THR A 209 -6.91 5.08 10.78
CA THR A 209 -7.50 5.66 11.98
C THR A 209 -6.98 4.94 13.23
N LEU A 210 -7.07 5.61 14.38
CA LEU A 210 -6.68 5.00 15.64
C LEU A 210 -7.50 3.74 15.95
N ALA A 211 -8.80 3.73 15.62
CA ALA A 211 -9.66 2.56 15.79
C ALA A 211 -9.21 1.37 14.93
N GLU A 212 -8.79 1.60 13.69
CA GLU A 212 -8.20 0.57 12.83
C GLU A 212 -6.92 0.00 13.43
N LEU A 213 -6.06 0.88 13.94
CA LEU A 213 -4.80 0.47 14.55
C LEU A 213 -5.04 -0.31 15.84
N GLU A 214 -6.00 0.08 16.69
CA GLU A 214 -6.34 -0.66 17.90
C GLU A 214 -6.88 -2.06 17.58
N THR A 215 -7.75 -2.16 16.58
CA THR A 215 -8.29 -3.43 16.10
C THR A 215 -7.15 -4.31 15.59
N CYS A 216 -6.36 -3.83 14.64
CA CYS A 216 -5.19 -4.52 14.09
C CYS A 216 -4.18 -4.93 15.17
N ARG A 217 -3.94 -4.07 16.16
CA ARG A 217 -3.07 -4.38 17.31
C ARG A 217 -3.61 -5.56 18.08
N SER A 218 -4.89 -5.54 18.46
CA SER A 218 -5.50 -6.61 19.25
C SER A 218 -5.53 -7.97 18.54
N THR A 219 -5.59 -7.97 17.20
CA THR A 219 -5.71 -9.18 16.40
C THR A 219 -4.39 -9.74 15.87
N CYS A 220 -3.45 -8.85 15.51
CA CYS A 220 -2.21 -9.20 14.81
C CYS A 220 -0.94 -8.89 15.61
N TYR A 221 -0.98 -7.93 16.55
CA TYR A 221 0.21 -7.45 17.29
C TYR A 221 0.02 -7.46 18.81
N SER A 222 -0.92 -8.27 19.32
CA SER A 222 -1.34 -8.21 20.73
C SER A 222 -0.21 -8.55 21.70
N HIS A 223 0.72 -9.41 21.26
CA HIS A 223 1.87 -9.85 22.04
C HIS A 223 3.10 -8.95 21.90
N THR A 224 3.16 -8.11 20.86
CA THR A 224 4.35 -7.33 20.53
C THR A 224 4.17 -5.84 20.80
N VAL A 225 2.94 -5.33 20.75
CA VAL A 225 2.63 -3.91 20.92
C VAL A 225 1.54 -3.70 21.97
N SER A 226 1.91 -3.06 23.08
CA SER A 226 0.96 -2.65 24.12
C SER A 226 0.08 -1.50 23.62
N GLN A 227 -1.11 -1.35 24.21
CA GLN A 227 -2.01 -0.25 23.87
C GLN A 227 -1.37 1.12 24.14
N GLU A 228 -0.64 1.26 25.26
CA GLU A 228 0.12 2.47 25.59
C GLU A 228 1.18 2.80 24.50
N THR A 229 1.92 1.79 24.03
CA THR A 229 2.91 1.96 22.96
C THR A 229 2.25 2.42 21.66
N LEU A 230 1.09 1.84 21.31
CA LEU A 230 0.33 2.28 20.14
C LEU A 230 -0.08 3.76 20.27
N PHE A 231 -0.65 4.19 21.39
CA PHE A 231 -1.07 5.59 21.57
C PHE A 231 0.12 6.55 21.47
N GLU A 232 1.25 6.23 22.10
CA GLU A 232 2.45 7.04 22.05
C GLU A 232 2.99 7.16 20.62
N LEU A 233 3.10 6.04 19.89
CA LEU A 233 3.60 6.07 18.51
C LEU A 233 2.59 6.69 17.54
N TYR A 234 1.28 6.56 17.78
CA TYR A 234 0.24 7.25 17.02
C TYR A 234 0.34 8.77 17.18
N GLN A 235 0.69 9.27 18.36
CA GLN A 235 0.95 10.70 18.52
C GLN A 235 2.08 11.15 17.60
N LEU A 236 3.17 10.38 17.48
CA LEU A 236 4.31 10.74 16.62
C LEU A 236 4.03 10.57 15.13
N TRP A 237 3.44 9.45 14.73
CA TRP A 237 3.35 9.01 13.34
C TRP A 237 1.94 9.04 12.76
N GLY A 238 0.93 9.42 13.55
CA GLY A 238 -0.48 9.31 13.16
C GLY A 238 -0.82 7.91 12.68
N GLY A 239 -1.52 7.81 11.56
CA GLY A 239 -2.03 6.56 10.99
C GLY A 239 -1.03 5.72 10.19
N VAL A 240 0.28 5.89 10.35
CA VAL A 240 1.29 5.14 9.59
C VAL A 240 1.58 3.81 10.27
N VAL A 241 0.89 2.75 9.83
CA VAL A 241 0.90 1.42 10.47
C VAL A 241 2.29 0.81 10.65
N ARG A 242 3.22 1.05 9.72
CA ARG A 242 4.62 0.59 9.86
C ARG A 242 5.23 1.07 11.16
N TRP A 243 5.12 2.37 11.46
CA TRP A 243 5.79 2.97 12.61
C TRP A 243 4.98 2.86 13.90
N THR A 244 3.67 2.60 13.81
CA THR A 244 2.83 2.43 15.00
C THR A 244 2.71 0.97 15.46
N LEU A 245 2.83 -0.01 14.55
CA LEU A 245 2.66 -1.44 14.84
C LEU A 245 3.78 -2.32 14.27
N GLY A 246 4.26 -2.03 13.06
CA GLY A 246 5.17 -2.90 12.31
C GLY A 246 6.65 -2.81 12.70
N THR A 247 7.01 -1.93 13.62
CA THR A 247 8.40 -1.63 13.99
C THR A 247 8.53 -1.51 15.50
N SER A 248 9.70 -1.87 16.04
CA SER A 248 9.96 -1.73 17.48
C SER A 248 9.83 -0.28 17.93
N LYS A 249 9.39 -0.06 19.17
CA LYS A 249 9.20 1.30 19.74
C LYS A 249 10.46 2.15 19.64
N GLN A 250 11.63 1.57 19.94
CA GLN A 250 12.92 2.25 19.92
C GLN A 250 13.28 2.71 18.51
N GLU A 251 13.08 1.83 17.52
CA GLU A 251 13.37 2.13 16.12
C GLU A 251 12.40 3.16 15.56
N ALA A 252 11.09 3.03 15.82
CA ALA A 252 10.09 4.00 15.40
C ALA A 252 10.38 5.40 15.96
N LYS A 253 10.87 5.52 17.20
CA LYS A 253 11.29 6.81 17.77
C LYS A 253 12.56 7.37 17.10
N ARG A 254 13.56 6.51 16.85
CA ARG A 254 14.79 6.92 16.17
C ARG A 254 14.50 7.46 14.77
N GLU A 255 13.69 6.74 14.01
CA GLU A 255 13.28 7.12 12.66
C GLU A 255 12.46 8.42 12.66
N PHE A 256 11.68 8.67 13.71
CA PHE A 256 10.90 9.91 13.84
C PHE A 256 11.82 11.11 13.98
N THR A 257 12.82 11.01 14.88
CA THR A 257 13.83 12.05 15.07
C THR A 257 14.57 12.35 13.76
N GLN A 258 15.04 11.31 13.06
CA GLN A 258 15.73 11.46 11.77
C GLN A 258 14.83 12.10 10.70
N SER A 259 13.54 11.74 10.67
CA SER A 259 12.58 12.31 9.72
C SER A 259 12.31 13.79 10.00
N ILE A 260 12.25 14.21 11.26
CA ILE A 260 12.12 15.65 11.63
C ILE A 260 13.42 16.41 11.34
N GLU A 261 14.57 15.78 11.54
CA GLU A 261 15.87 16.43 11.31
C GLU A 261 16.14 16.69 9.83
N SER A 262 15.73 15.76 8.96
CA SER A 262 15.89 15.84 7.51
C SER A 262 14.87 16.74 6.80
N LEU A 263 13.76 17.09 7.47
CA LEU A 263 12.68 17.86 6.86
C LEU A 263 12.83 19.37 7.15
N SER A 264 13.03 20.16 6.10
CA SER A 264 13.07 21.62 6.20
C SER A 264 11.65 22.22 6.11
N PHE A 265 11.42 23.37 6.74
CA PHE A 265 10.12 24.06 6.65
C PHE A 265 9.75 24.43 5.21
N SER A 266 10.72 24.84 4.39
CA SER A 266 10.47 25.15 2.97
C SER A 266 10.01 23.92 2.19
N SER A 267 10.64 22.76 2.43
CA SER A 267 10.22 21.50 1.82
C SER A 267 8.81 21.12 2.25
N VAL A 268 8.43 21.35 3.50
CA VAL A 268 7.05 21.11 3.97
C VAL A 268 6.06 21.96 3.21
N VAL A 269 6.30 23.27 3.13
CA VAL A 269 5.40 24.21 2.46
C VAL A 269 5.24 23.85 0.99
N GLU A 270 6.34 23.52 0.31
CA GLU A 270 6.33 23.08 -1.07
C GLU A 270 5.52 21.80 -1.27
N VAL A 271 5.83 20.76 -0.48
CA VAL A 271 5.20 19.44 -0.60
C VAL A 271 3.71 19.52 -0.29
N VAL A 272 3.34 20.18 0.81
CA VAL A 272 1.93 20.37 1.20
C VAL A 272 1.20 21.24 0.18
N GLY A 273 1.85 22.30 -0.32
CA GLY A 273 1.31 23.15 -1.38
C GLY A 273 1.03 22.39 -2.67
N ASN A 274 1.83 21.37 -2.99
CA ASN A 274 1.64 20.46 -4.12
C ASN A 274 0.73 19.26 -3.80
N GLY A 275 -0.04 19.32 -2.70
CA GLY A 275 -0.97 18.26 -2.31
C GLY A 275 -0.28 16.97 -1.84
N GLY A 276 1.02 17.00 -1.54
CA GLY A 276 1.82 15.86 -1.07
C GLY A 276 2.47 15.03 -2.17
N LEU A 277 2.26 15.39 -3.44
CA LEU A 277 2.96 14.80 -4.57
C LEU A 277 4.23 15.60 -4.85
N VAL A 278 5.35 14.91 -5.08
CA VAL A 278 6.67 15.55 -5.16
C VAL A 278 7.47 14.92 -6.26
N GLU A 279 7.99 15.71 -7.20
CA GLU A 279 8.96 15.19 -8.16
C GLU A 279 10.36 15.31 -7.55
N LEU A 280 10.93 14.19 -7.09
CA LEU A 280 12.27 14.20 -6.53
C LEU A 280 13.31 14.04 -7.63
N GLN A 281 14.27 14.96 -7.66
CA GLN A 281 15.47 14.83 -8.48
C GLN A 281 16.41 13.76 -7.89
N HIS A 282 17.23 13.13 -8.74
CA HIS A 282 18.25 12.16 -8.31
C HIS A 282 19.15 12.76 -7.21
N GLY A 283 19.33 12.02 -6.10
CA GLY A 283 20.16 12.42 -4.97
C GLY A 283 19.44 13.06 -3.78
N ALA A 284 18.10 13.20 -3.83
CA ALA A 284 17.29 13.76 -2.74
C ALA A 284 16.89 12.73 -1.66
N GLU A 285 17.82 11.85 -1.26
CA GLU A 285 17.56 10.78 -0.27
C GLU A 285 17.19 11.32 1.11
N ASP A 286 17.72 12.48 1.52
CA ASP A 286 17.39 13.06 2.82
C ASP A 286 15.95 13.60 2.86
N ILE A 287 15.49 14.22 1.76
CA ILE A 287 14.10 14.66 1.62
C ILE A 287 13.17 13.46 1.66
N ALA A 288 13.60 12.30 1.12
CA ALA A 288 12.85 11.07 1.15
C ALA A 288 12.41 10.65 2.55
N VAL A 289 13.34 10.78 3.50
CA VAL A 289 13.16 10.40 4.90
C VAL A 289 12.16 11.36 5.55
N GLY A 290 12.31 12.67 5.34
CA GLY A 290 11.39 13.67 5.84
C GLY A 290 9.94 13.53 5.32
N LEU A 291 9.77 13.14 4.06
CA LEU A 291 8.44 12.93 3.44
C LEU A 291 7.60 11.85 4.12
N ARG A 292 8.19 11.00 4.97
CA ARG A 292 7.46 10.01 5.78
C ARG A 292 6.50 10.65 6.78
N LEU A 293 6.72 11.92 7.14
CA LEU A 293 5.86 12.70 8.04
C LEU A 293 4.71 13.40 7.32
N ILE A 294 4.67 13.32 5.98
CA ILE A 294 3.60 13.91 5.17
C ILE A 294 2.52 12.84 4.92
N HIS A 295 1.32 13.14 5.40
CA HIS A 295 0.14 12.30 5.27
C HIS A 295 -0.72 12.78 4.10
N LEU A 296 -1.00 11.88 3.17
CA LEU A 296 -1.98 12.15 2.10
C LEU A 296 -3.39 11.95 2.65
N ASN A 297 -4.25 12.92 2.38
CA ASN A 297 -5.65 12.91 2.79
C ASN A 297 -6.55 12.57 1.61
N VAL A 298 -7.64 11.88 1.92
CA VAL A 298 -8.65 11.46 0.94
C VAL A 298 -9.98 12.12 1.24
N ASP A 299 -10.81 12.25 0.21
CA ASP A 299 -12.18 12.72 0.38
C ASP A 299 -12.98 11.75 1.28
N PRO A 300 -13.81 12.26 2.21
CA PRO A 300 -14.72 11.43 3.01
C PRO A 300 -15.76 10.65 2.20
N ASP A 301 -15.99 10.97 0.92
CA ASP A 301 -17.01 10.35 0.06
C ASP A 301 -16.66 8.94 -0.48
N SER A 302 -15.54 8.36 -0.06
CA SER A 302 -15.05 7.05 -0.51
C SER A 302 -14.65 6.97 -1.98
N THR A 303 -14.38 8.11 -2.63
CA THR A 303 -13.77 8.14 -3.98
C THR A 303 -12.26 7.86 -3.95
N PHE A 304 -11.62 7.98 -2.78
CA PHE A 304 -10.17 7.85 -2.60
C PHE A 304 -9.36 8.83 -3.46
N GLN A 305 -9.98 9.95 -3.85
CA GLN A 305 -9.29 11.03 -4.54
C GLN A 305 -8.46 11.85 -3.56
N LEU A 306 -7.32 12.35 -4.04
CA LEU A 306 -6.43 13.21 -3.25
C LEU A 306 -7.10 14.56 -2.99
N THR A 307 -7.32 14.89 -1.72
CA THR A 307 -7.86 16.21 -1.32
C THR A 307 -6.77 17.16 -0.83
N GLY A 308 -5.62 16.60 -0.43
CA GLY A 308 -4.45 17.36 -0.05
C GLY A 308 -3.48 16.53 0.78
N ALA A 309 -2.51 17.21 1.36
CA ALA A 309 -1.58 16.59 2.30
C ALA A 309 -1.40 17.45 3.54
N THR A 310 -1.08 16.80 4.64
CA THR A 310 -0.81 17.44 5.91
C THR A 310 0.39 16.80 6.56
N MET A 311 1.13 17.58 7.33
CA MET A 311 2.12 17.00 8.24
C MET A 311 1.42 16.29 9.40
N CYS A 312 2.04 15.23 9.93
CA CYS A 312 1.60 14.64 11.18
C CYS A 312 1.51 15.69 12.31
N SER A 313 0.40 15.68 13.05
CA SER A 313 -0.04 16.79 13.93
C SER A 313 0.87 17.11 15.11
N THR A 314 1.74 16.20 15.55
CA THR A 314 2.75 16.47 16.59
C THR A 314 4.02 17.11 16.05
N SER A 315 4.31 16.97 14.76
CA SER A 315 5.52 17.50 14.12
C SER A 315 5.40 18.99 13.75
N ALA A 316 4.17 19.47 13.50
CA ALA A 316 3.92 20.85 13.09
C ALA A 316 4.42 21.88 14.12
N SER A 317 4.26 21.60 15.42
CA SER A 317 4.73 22.46 16.51
C SER A 317 6.26 22.46 16.69
N ALA A 318 6.94 21.37 16.31
CA ALA A 318 8.39 21.24 16.45
C ALA A 318 9.15 21.99 15.34
N LEU A 319 8.56 22.09 14.14
CA LEU A 319 9.16 22.77 12.99
C LEU A 319 9.02 24.29 13.01
N THR A 320 8.05 24.85 13.75
CA THR A 320 7.94 26.30 13.98
C THR A 320 8.99 26.88 14.94
N ILE A 321 9.79 26.01 15.59
CA ILE A 321 10.81 26.41 16.59
C ILE A 321 12.23 26.33 16.01
N LYS A 322 12.41 25.74 14.82
CA LYS A 322 13.66 25.79 14.05
C LYS A 322 13.72 27.07 13.20
#